data_AF-A0A945PQP6-F1
#
_entry.id   AF-A0A945PQP6-F1
#
_cell.length_a   1.000
_cell.length_b   1.000
_cell.length_c   1.000
_cell.angle_alpha   90.00
_cell.angle_beta   90.00
_cell.angle_gamma   90.00
#
_symmetry.space_group_name_H-M   'P 1'
#
loop_
_entity.id
_entity.type
_entity.pdbx_description
1 polymer ?
#
loop_
_entity_poly.entity_id
_entity_poly.type
_entity_poly.pdbx_seq_one_letter_code
_entity_poly.pdbx_strand_id
1 'polypeptide(L)'
;MKGSSRIFDSDDLLGLFIYGRLTTMGLPPRHAGRLACEAKGTLERNSEEERIVYVRSEADLHAMIPGSQYDPDHEKKGRGYRGLGRIVFTIEFYVDTIRDIIAKAIEDEQSILGEED
;
A
#
# COMPACT_ATOMS: atom_id res chain seq x y z
N MET A 1 17.33 7.81 -28.01
CA MET A 1 16.20 7.25 -27.22
C MET A 1 15.07 8.26 -27.27
N LYS A 2 13.87 7.88 -27.73
CA LYS A 2 12.69 8.74 -27.55
C LYS A 2 12.29 8.64 -26.07
N GLY A 3 12.27 9.78 -25.36
CA GLY A 3 11.68 9.83 -24.03
C GLY A 3 10.20 9.51 -24.14
N SER A 4 9.72 8.62 -23.27
CA SER A 4 8.29 8.32 -23.11
C SER A 4 7.90 8.89 -21.76
N SER A 5 7.00 9.87 -21.73
CA SER A 5 6.34 10.26 -20.49
C SER A 5 5.39 9.12 -20.09
N ARG A 6 5.58 8.59 -18.88
CA ARG A 6 4.60 7.66 -18.28
C ARG A 6 3.56 8.51 -17.56
N ILE A 7 2.31 8.36 -17.97
CA ILE A 7 1.18 8.92 -17.23
C ILE A 7 0.88 7.93 -16.11
N PHE A 8 0.92 8.42 -14.87
CA PHE A 8 0.52 7.64 -13.70
C PHE A 8 -0.95 7.97 -13.38
N ASP A 9 -1.76 6.94 -13.19
CA ASP A 9 -3.13 7.08 -12.69
C ASP A 9 -3.17 7.05 -11.15
N SER A 10 -4.37 7.22 -10.58
CA SER A 10 -4.55 7.23 -9.12
C SER A 10 -4.13 5.91 -8.46
N ASP A 11 -4.29 4.77 -9.14
CA ASP A 11 -3.97 3.45 -8.57
C ASP A 11 -2.47 3.16 -8.65
N ASP A 12 -1.78 3.67 -9.68
CA ASP A 12 -0.33 3.74 -9.72
C ASP A 12 0.23 4.56 -8.55
N LEU A 13 -0.36 5.73 -8.27
CA LEU A 13 0.05 6.59 -7.16
C LEU A 13 -0.22 5.94 -5.80
N LEU A 14 -1.30 5.16 -5.67
CA LEU A 14 -1.58 4.36 -4.47
C LEU A 14 -0.47 3.32 -4.22
N GLY A 15 -0.03 2.60 -5.25
CA GLY A 15 1.09 1.68 -5.16
C GLY A 15 2.39 2.39 -4.73
N LEU A 16 2.67 3.56 -5.29
CA LEU A 16 3.83 4.38 -4.92
C LEU A 16 3.75 4.91 -3.49
N PHE A 17 2.55 5.28 -3.01
CA PHE A 17 2.33 5.69 -1.63
C PHE A 17 2.68 4.55 -0.67
N ILE A 18 2.15 3.35 -0.90
CA ILE A 18 2.45 2.16 -0.09
C ILE A 18 3.95 1.87 -0.09
N TYR A 19 4.59 1.91 -1.27
CA TYR A 19 6.04 1.76 -1.39
C TYR A 19 6.82 2.79 -0.55
N GLY A 20 6.47 4.07 -0.66
CA GLY A 20 7.10 5.16 0.09
C GLY A 20 6.96 4.99 1.60
N ARG A 21 5.79 4.54 2.08
CA ARG A 21 5.58 4.25 3.50
C ARG A 21 6.43 3.07 3.96
N LEU A 22 6.42 1.96 3.23
CA LEU A 22 7.21 0.76 3.56
C LEU A 22 8.71 1.05 3.62
N THR A 23 9.24 1.80 2.66
CA THR A 23 10.66 2.21 2.65
C THR A 23 11.00 3.16 3.80
N THR A 24 10.13 4.11 4.13
CA THR A 24 10.31 5.02 5.29
C THR A 24 10.40 4.25 6.61
N MET A 25 9.77 3.08 6.70
CA MET A 25 9.84 2.20 7.87
C MET A 25 11.06 1.26 7.86
N GLY A 26 11.96 1.43 6.89
CA GLY A 26 13.21 0.69 6.81
C GLY A 26 13.15 -0.61 6.02
N LEU A 27 12.05 -0.92 5.31
CA LEU A 27 12.06 -2.07 4.41
C LEU A 27 13.02 -1.80 3.24
N PRO A 28 13.85 -2.79 2.84
CA PRO A 28 14.69 -2.65 1.66
C PRO A 28 13.84 -2.32 0.42
N PRO A 29 14.29 -1.39 -0.46
CA PRO A 29 13.50 -0.95 -1.61
C PRO A 29 12.95 -2.09 -2.48
N ARG A 30 13.77 -3.12 -2.75
CA ARG A 30 13.32 -4.30 -3.51
C ARG A 30 12.16 -5.04 -2.84
N HIS A 31 12.19 -5.14 -1.51
CA HIS A 31 11.14 -5.81 -0.74
C HIS A 31 9.88 -4.94 -0.70
N ALA A 32 10.01 -3.67 -0.37
CA ALA A 32 8.91 -2.71 -0.38
C ALA A 32 8.20 -2.67 -1.75
N GLY A 33 8.97 -2.66 -2.85
CA GLY A 33 8.44 -2.66 -4.21
C GLY A 33 7.63 -3.91 -4.54
N ARG A 34 8.12 -5.10 -4.13
CA ARG A 34 7.36 -6.35 -4.29
C ARG A 34 6.01 -6.29 -3.57
N LEU A 35 6.01 -5.87 -2.30
CA LEU A 35 4.79 -5.77 -1.49
C LEU A 35 3.82 -4.73 -2.05
N ALA A 36 4.31 -3.58 -2.50
CA ALA A 36 3.48 -2.56 -3.13
C ALA A 36 2.81 -3.06 -4.42
N CYS A 37 3.55 -3.80 -5.27
CA CYS A 37 2.98 -4.44 -6.45
C CYS A 37 1.94 -5.52 -6.10
N GLU A 38 2.18 -6.32 -5.07
CA GLU A 38 1.20 -7.30 -4.57
C GLU A 38 -0.07 -6.62 -4.07
N ALA A 39 0.07 -5.50 -3.37
CA ALA A 39 -1.05 -4.69 -2.90
C ALA A 39 -1.86 -4.13 -4.07
N LYS A 40 -1.18 -3.51 -5.04
CA LYS A 40 -1.82 -2.98 -6.25
C LYS A 40 -2.61 -4.08 -6.98
N GLY A 41 -1.97 -5.21 -7.27
CA GLY A 41 -2.64 -6.32 -7.96
C GLY A 41 -3.81 -6.91 -7.16
N THR A 42 -3.78 -6.81 -5.83
CA THR A 42 -4.90 -7.24 -4.98
C THR A 42 -6.10 -6.30 -5.10
N LEU A 43 -5.86 -4.99 -5.09
CA LEU A 43 -6.90 -3.97 -5.24
C LEU A 43 -7.49 -3.96 -6.65
N GLU A 44 -6.66 -4.17 -7.68
CA GLU A 44 -7.12 -4.32 -9.07
C GLU A 44 -8.07 -5.52 -9.24
N ARG A 45 -7.83 -6.62 -8.52
CA ARG A 45 -8.68 -7.83 -8.57
C ARG A 45 -9.92 -7.75 -7.69
N ASN A 46 -9.92 -6.88 -6.68
CA ASN A 46 -10.98 -6.77 -5.68
C ASN A 46 -11.27 -5.28 -5.43
N SER A 47 -12.05 -4.67 -6.32
CA SER A 47 -12.34 -3.23 -6.27
C SER A 47 -13.15 -2.79 -5.05
N GLU A 48 -13.74 -3.73 -4.31
CA GLU A 48 -14.53 -3.48 -3.09
C GLU A 48 -13.66 -3.49 -1.81
N GLU A 49 -12.36 -3.76 -1.91
CA GLU A 49 -11.48 -3.74 -0.74
C GLU A 49 -11.27 -2.31 -0.24
N GLU A 50 -11.80 -2.01 0.95
CA GLU A 50 -11.65 -0.70 1.60
C GLU A 50 -10.24 -0.45 2.13
N ARG A 51 -9.48 -1.52 2.39
CA ARG A 51 -8.14 -1.46 2.96
C ARG A 51 -7.30 -2.65 2.57
N ILE A 52 -5.99 -2.47 2.63
CA ILE A 52 -5.03 -3.57 2.57
C ILE A 52 -4.10 -3.53 3.78
N VAL A 53 -3.80 -4.70 4.35
CA VAL A 53 -3.08 -4.82 5.62
C VAL A 53 -1.70 -5.38 5.34
N TYR A 54 -0.68 -4.57 5.58
CA TYR A 54 0.68 -5.08 5.70
C TYR A 54 0.82 -5.79 7.04
N VAL A 55 1.41 -6.98 7.01
CA VAL A 55 1.73 -7.75 8.21
C VAL A 55 3.19 -8.17 8.20
N ARG A 56 3.78 -8.24 9.40
CA ARG A 56 5.06 -8.88 9.65
C ARG A 56 4.91 -9.92 10.75
N SER A 57 5.42 -11.12 10.50
CA SER A 57 5.42 -12.20 11.47
C SER A 57 6.64 -12.20 12.38
N GLU A 58 6.57 -13.00 13.45
CA GLU A 58 7.69 -13.23 14.36
C GLU A 58 8.93 -13.81 13.64
N ALA A 59 8.71 -14.59 12.57
CA ALA A 59 9.76 -15.14 11.71
C ALA A 59 10.25 -14.16 10.63
N ASP A 60 9.92 -12.86 10.75
CA ASP A 60 10.24 -11.80 9.79
C ASP A 60 9.71 -12.09 8.37
N LEU A 61 8.55 -12.73 8.29
CA LEU A 61 7.84 -12.92 7.02
C LEU A 61 6.86 -11.77 6.82
N HIS A 62 6.78 -11.28 5.58
CA HIS A 62 6.00 -10.10 5.21
C HIS A 62 4.96 -10.43 4.16
N ALA A 63 3.75 -9.89 4.32
CA ALA A 63 2.68 -10.03 3.35
C ALA A 63 1.75 -8.82 3.32
N MET A 64 1.05 -8.67 2.20
CA MET A 64 -0.12 -7.80 2.06
C MET A 64 -1.37 -8.68 2.08
N ILE A 65 -2.25 -8.44 3.02
CA ILE A 65 -3.49 -9.20 3.21
C ILE A 65 -4.68 -8.28 2.88
N PRO A 66 -5.64 -8.70 2.02
CA PRO A 66 -6.87 -7.95 1.80
C PRO A 66 -7.59 -7.67 3.12
N GLY A 67 -8.16 -6.48 3.28
CA GLY A 67 -8.85 -6.08 4.49
C GLY A 67 -10.00 -7.00 4.87
N SER A 68 -10.69 -7.55 3.86
CA SER A 68 -11.76 -8.54 4.03
C SER A 68 -11.28 -9.88 4.61
N GLN A 69 -10.00 -10.20 4.43
CA GLN A 69 -9.39 -11.47 4.86
C GLN A 69 -8.58 -11.33 6.16
N TYR A 70 -8.32 -10.10 6.60
CA TYR A 70 -7.60 -9.83 7.84
C TYR A 70 -8.55 -9.61 9.02
N ASP A 71 -8.48 -10.50 10.01
CA ASP A 71 -9.21 -10.42 11.29
C ASP A 71 -8.34 -9.75 12.36
N PRO A 72 -8.67 -8.54 12.86
CA PRO A 72 -7.88 -7.86 13.88
C PRO A 72 -7.77 -8.62 15.22
N ASP A 73 -8.73 -9.51 15.50
CA ASP A 73 -8.72 -10.36 16.70
C ASP A 73 -8.12 -11.75 16.43
N HIS A 74 -7.40 -11.94 15.32
CA HIS A 74 -6.86 -13.24 14.92
C HIS A 74 -6.04 -13.90 16.05
N GLU A 75 -5.24 -13.13 16.80
CA GLU A 75 -4.45 -13.66 17.91
C GLU A 75 -5.34 -14.23 19.03
N LYS A 76 -6.36 -13.48 19.47
CA LYS A 76 -7.29 -13.91 20.53
C LYS A 76 -8.06 -15.16 20.13
N LYS A 77 -8.36 -15.28 18.83
CA LYS A 77 -9.08 -16.41 18.24
C LYS A 77 -8.18 -17.60 17.92
N GLY A 78 -6.88 -17.51 18.20
CA GLY A 78 -5.90 -18.54 17.82
C GLY A 78 -5.79 -18.78 16.31
N ARG A 79 -6.21 -17.81 15.50
CA ARG A 79 -6.16 -17.87 14.04
C ARG A 79 -4.80 -17.37 13.56
N GLY A 80 -4.08 -18.26 12.86
CA GLY A 80 -2.86 -17.90 12.13
C GLY A 80 -3.14 -17.72 10.65
N TYR A 81 -2.27 -16.97 9.97
CA TYR A 81 -2.27 -16.90 8.52
C TYR A 81 -1.30 -17.96 7.98
N ARG A 82 -1.78 -18.80 7.06
CA ARG A 82 -1.03 -19.94 6.54
C ARG A 82 0.30 -19.46 5.95
N GLY A 83 1.40 -20.05 6.43
CA GLY A 83 2.75 -19.74 5.96
C GLY A 83 3.38 -18.48 6.59
N LEU A 84 2.65 -17.70 7.39
CA LEU A 84 3.20 -16.53 8.10
C LEU A 84 3.49 -16.82 9.58
N GLY A 85 2.72 -17.71 10.20
CA GLY A 85 2.83 -17.96 11.64
C GLY A 85 2.19 -16.83 12.46
N ARG A 86 2.79 -16.50 13.61
CA ARG A 86 2.30 -15.43 14.50
C ARG A 86 2.62 -14.05 13.91
N ILE A 87 1.61 -13.20 13.77
CA ILE A 87 1.78 -11.80 13.36
C ILE A 87 2.17 -10.97 14.57
N VAL A 88 3.20 -10.13 14.43
CA VAL A 88 3.73 -9.29 15.54
C VAL A 88 3.68 -7.80 15.22
N PHE A 89 3.35 -7.43 13.98
CA PHE A 89 3.26 -6.05 13.55
C PHE A 89 2.35 -5.93 12.34
N THR A 90 1.51 -4.89 12.32
CA THR A 90 0.59 -4.61 11.23
C THR A 90 0.48 -3.13 10.91
N ILE A 91 0.15 -2.84 9.65
CA ILE A 91 -0.21 -1.50 9.18
C ILE A 91 -1.40 -1.62 8.25
N GLU A 92 -2.38 -0.77 8.45
CA GLU A 92 -3.56 -0.71 7.60
C GLU A 92 -3.45 0.47 6.64
N PHE A 93 -3.60 0.17 5.35
CA PHE A 93 -3.67 1.15 4.28
C PHE A 93 -5.11 1.25 3.82
N TYR A 94 -5.85 2.24 4.33
CA TYR A 94 -7.22 2.53 3.90
C TYR A 94 -7.20 3.21 2.53
N VAL A 95 -7.84 2.58 1.55
CA VAL A 95 -7.72 2.94 0.14
C VAL A 95 -8.25 4.35 -0.12
N ASP A 96 -9.46 4.64 0.35
CA ASP A 96 -10.10 5.94 0.11
C ASP A 96 -9.35 7.08 0.79
N THR A 97 -8.89 6.87 2.03
CA THR A 97 -8.05 7.86 2.73
C THR A 97 -6.76 8.16 1.96
N ILE A 98 -6.12 7.15 1.39
CA ILE A 98 -4.90 7.37 0.60
C ILE A 98 -5.21 8.06 -0.73
N ARG A 99 -6.33 7.71 -1.38
CA ARG A 99 -6.80 8.40 -2.58
C ARG A 99 -7.06 9.88 -2.31
N ASP A 100 -7.68 10.22 -1.19
CA ASP A 100 -7.90 11.61 -0.78
C ASP A 100 -6.58 12.37 -0.56
N ILE A 101 -5.60 11.72 0.09
CA ILE A 101 -4.26 12.29 0.27
C ILE A 101 -3.58 12.54 -1.08
N ILE A 102 -3.68 11.59 -2.01
CA ILE A 102 -3.11 11.70 -3.35
C ILE A 102 -3.79 12.82 -4.13
N ALA A 103 -5.13 12.88 -4.12
CA ALA A 103 -5.90 13.90 -4.82
C ALA A 103 -5.52 15.30 -4.32
N LYS A 104 -5.46 15.49 -3.00
CA LYS A 104 -5.01 16.74 -2.40
C LYS A 104 -3.58 17.10 -2.79
N ALA A 105 -2.65 16.15 -2.78
CA ALA A 105 -1.27 16.41 -3.17
C ALA A 105 -1.17 16.82 -4.65
N ILE A 106 -1.98 16.25 -5.54
CA ILE A 106 -2.05 16.65 -6.95
C ILE A 106 -2.59 18.08 -7.09
N GLU A 107 -3.67 18.41 -6.38
CA GLU A 107 -4.25 19.76 -6.37
C GLU A 107 -3.25 20.80 -5.88
N ASP A 108 -2.54 20.52 -4.79
CA ASP A 108 -1.49 21.39 -4.23
C ASP A 108 -0.36 21.60 -5.27
N GLU A 109 0.14 20.56 -5.93
CA GLU A 109 1.17 20.65 -6.99
C GLU A 109 0.68 21.44 -8.22
N GLN A 110 -0.58 21.25 -8.63
CA GLN A 110 -1.16 22.01 -9.75
C GLN A 110 -1.31 23.50 -9.42
N SER A 111 -1.59 23.84 -8.16
CA SER A 111 -1.72 25.24 -7.73
C SER A 111 -0.40 26.01 -7.83
N ILE A 112 0.74 25.33 -7.69
CA ILE A 112 2.10 25.91 -7.81
C ILE A 112 2.45 26.22 -9.28
N LEU A 113 1.92 25.45 -10.23
CA LEU A 113 2.18 25.62 -11.66
C LEU A 113 1.32 26.72 -12.32
N GLY A 114 0.38 27.31 -11.57
CA GLY A 114 -0.55 28.35 -12.05
C GLY A 114 -0.11 29.79 -11.81
N GLU A 115 1.03 30.03 -11.15
CA GLU A 115 1.66 31.36 -11.08
C GLU A 115 2.58 31.56 -12.29
N GLU A 116 2.00 31.83 -13.47
CA GLU A 116 2.72 32.44 -14.59
C GLU A 116 2.72 33.98 -14.40
N ASP A 117 3.90 34.59 -14.57
CA ASP A 117 4.16 36.05 -14.59
C ASP A 117 3.20 36.85 -15.50
#